data_AF-A0A4U1J5A4-F1
#
_entry.id   AF-A0A4U1J5A4-F1
#
_cell.length_a   1.000
_cell.length_b   1.000
_cell.length_c   1.000
_cell.angle_alpha   90.00
_cell.angle_beta   90.00
_cell.angle_gamma   90.00
#
_symmetry.space_group_name_H-M   'P 1'
#
loop_
_entity.id
_entity.type
_entity.pdbx_description
1 polymer ?
#
loop_
_entity_poly.entity_id
_entity_poly.type
_entity_poly.pdbx_seq_one_letter_code
_entity_poly.pdbx_strand_id
1 'polypeptide(L)'
;MRAGLRALVVVSVASWLVAADAFAAPSRPHDAPAVTDPRADVPARPTGYLELQEAGLTFAYHPSAHERVRAAIPAVLRARKAMGELLGREVLGAVEIRVAAVPEEVRSLGPMEDVPGYAPALAFSKQRLVVTSLGSHRSLEPTDLAVALPHALAHVALDEALDHKPAPLWLHEGFAAHVAGEASAIRAQALLLATLQRRLHGIAALEGGLPADAPETSLAYAQAADLARFLTDKPHRSAFVGALDRARSGEPFEQALAATHEAPLAQIERKWREDLARRYGFLPVFLAGIGVWALCALVLFVRRVFERRRAGTTMPAPRKEPRPLPMEPPSRPLPRPAPAPLLLERIDGSEREDLGKTFPPEAEVPKVEHDGDWHTLH
;
A
#
# COMPACT_ATOMS: atom_id res chain seq x y z
N MET A 1 -87.58 18.85 -2.80
CA MET A 1 -87.79 17.64 -3.63
C MET A 1 -86.46 17.37 -4.34
N ARG A 2 -85.72 16.33 -3.94
CA ARG A 2 -85.46 15.09 -4.73
C ARG A 2 -84.96 15.39 -6.16
N ALA A 3 -83.93 14.79 -6.76
CA ALA A 3 -82.91 13.79 -6.42
C ALA A 3 -82.10 13.54 -7.74
N GLY A 4 -80.88 13.00 -7.64
CA GLY A 4 -80.19 12.23 -8.70
C GLY A 4 -79.20 13.02 -9.58
N LEU A 5 -77.87 12.99 -9.35
CA LEU A 5 -76.90 11.88 -9.51
C LEU A 5 -76.68 11.46 -10.97
N ARG A 6 -75.53 11.84 -11.55
CA ARG A 6 -74.68 10.98 -12.37
C ARG A 6 -73.26 11.54 -12.41
N ALA A 7 -72.34 10.73 -11.90
CA ALA A 7 -70.90 10.95 -11.90
C ALA A 7 -70.33 10.82 -13.32
N LEU A 8 -69.28 11.59 -13.62
CA LEU A 8 -68.20 11.10 -14.46
C LEU A 8 -66.88 11.69 -13.94
N VAL A 9 -66.13 10.83 -13.26
CA VAL A 9 -64.72 11.02 -12.96
C VAL A 9 -63.95 10.74 -14.25
N VAL A 10 -63.23 11.73 -14.76
CA VAL A 10 -62.16 11.51 -15.74
C VAL A 10 -60.86 11.97 -15.11
N VAL A 11 -60.12 11.00 -14.60
CA VAL A 11 -58.69 11.10 -14.32
C VAL A 11 -57.97 10.99 -15.67
N SER A 12 -57.09 11.94 -15.99
CA SER A 12 -56.05 11.72 -17.00
C SER A 12 -54.81 12.54 -16.64
N VAL A 13 -53.91 11.88 -15.91
CA VAL A 13 -52.61 11.31 -16.35
C VAL A 13 -51.51 12.38 -16.41
N ALA A 14 -50.63 12.27 -15.42
CA ALA A 14 -49.40 13.01 -15.26
C ALA A 14 -48.52 12.94 -16.51
N SER A 15 -48.11 14.10 -17.00
CA SER A 15 -46.96 14.21 -17.89
C SER A 15 -45.69 14.05 -17.04
N TRP A 16 -45.16 12.83 -17.00
CA TRP A 16 -43.78 12.60 -16.58
C TRP A 16 -42.86 13.19 -17.65
N LEU A 17 -42.18 14.28 -17.30
CA LEU A 17 -40.99 14.71 -18.00
C LEU A 17 -39.94 13.60 -17.84
N VAL A 18 -39.84 12.73 -18.84
CA VAL A 18 -38.63 11.95 -19.06
C VAL A 18 -37.56 12.97 -19.44
N ALA A 19 -36.76 13.38 -18.46
CA ALA A 19 -35.44 13.92 -18.75
C ALA A 19 -34.69 12.78 -19.45
N ALA A 20 -34.62 12.86 -20.78
CA ALA A 20 -33.64 12.11 -21.52
C ALA A 20 -32.28 12.67 -21.08
N ASP A 21 -31.67 12.01 -20.09
CA ASP A 21 -30.23 12.14 -19.88
C ASP A 21 -29.59 11.77 -21.22
N ALA A 22 -29.12 12.78 -21.94
CA ALA A 22 -28.17 12.57 -23.00
C ALA A 22 -26.98 11.89 -22.33
N PHE A 23 -26.88 10.57 -22.48
CA PHE A 23 -25.73 9.79 -22.04
C PHE A 23 -24.51 10.40 -22.74
N ALA A 24 -23.84 11.32 -22.06
CA ALA A 24 -22.50 11.74 -22.42
C ALA A 24 -21.68 10.46 -22.51
N ALA A 25 -20.84 10.37 -23.56
CA ALA A 25 -19.92 9.26 -23.66
C ALA A 25 -19.14 9.15 -22.33
N PRO A 26 -19.06 7.96 -21.73
CA PRO A 26 -18.38 7.78 -20.45
C PRO A 26 -16.96 8.34 -20.53
N SER A 27 -16.56 9.06 -19.48
CA SER A 27 -15.24 9.67 -19.37
C SER A 27 -14.16 8.59 -19.49
N ARG A 28 -13.27 8.75 -20.46
CA ARG A 28 -12.10 7.89 -20.64
C ARG A 28 -10.93 8.37 -19.76
N PRO A 29 -10.07 7.44 -19.29
CA PRO A 29 -8.78 7.81 -18.72
C PRO A 29 -8.00 8.66 -19.69
N HIS A 30 -7.30 9.64 -19.17
CA HIS A 30 -6.57 10.59 -20.00
C HIS A 30 -5.33 9.98 -20.63
N ASP A 31 -4.72 9.04 -19.93
CA ASP A 31 -3.60 8.23 -20.39
C ASP A 31 -4.05 6.98 -21.16
N ALA A 32 -5.35 6.71 -21.28
CA ALA A 32 -5.92 5.69 -22.17
C ALA A 32 -7.00 6.26 -23.11
N PRO A 33 -6.62 7.22 -23.98
CA PRO A 33 -7.55 7.95 -24.82
C PRO A 33 -8.23 7.06 -25.87
N ALA A 34 -9.49 7.36 -26.17
CA ALA A 34 -10.23 6.66 -27.22
C ALA A 34 -9.76 7.13 -28.60
N VAL A 35 -9.07 6.24 -29.33
CA VAL A 35 -8.89 6.40 -30.77
C VAL A 35 -10.23 6.07 -31.44
N THR A 36 -10.88 7.09 -31.98
CA THR A 36 -12.23 7.01 -32.56
C THR A 36 -12.25 6.17 -33.83
N ASP A 37 -11.21 6.25 -34.65
CA ASP A 37 -11.00 5.38 -35.80
C ASP A 37 -10.11 4.17 -35.43
N PRO A 38 -10.65 2.94 -35.36
CA PRO A 38 -9.83 1.75 -35.13
C PRO A 38 -8.83 1.46 -36.27
N ARG A 39 -9.00 2.11 -37.44
CA ARG A 39 -8.05 2.08 -38.56
C ARG A 39 -7.05 3.24 -38.53
N ALA A 40 -7.06 4.10 -37.51
CA ALA A 40 -6.01 5.10 -37.36
C ALA A 40 -4.67 4.36 -37.32
N ASP A 41 -3.89 4.54 -38.38
CA ASP A 41 -2.70 3.75 -38.60
C ASP A 41 -1.71 3.99 -37.48
N VAL A 42 -1.29 2.91 -36.82
CA VAL A 42 -0.18 2.96 -35.88
C VAL A 42 1.06 3.35 -36.69
N PRO A 43 1.77 4.44 -36.33
CA PRO A 43 2.96 4.84 -37.06
C PRO A 43 3.96 3.69 -37.17
N ALA A 44 4.72 3.65 -38.27
CA ALA A 44 5.82 2.70 -38.37
C ALA A 44 6.82 2.94 -37.23
N ARG A 45 7.43 1.87 -36.74
CA ARG A 45 8.46 1.97 -35.70
C ARG A 45 9.63 2.83 -36.22
N PRO A 46 10.16 3.76 -35.41
CA PRO A 46 11.29 4.56 -35.85
C PRO A 46 12.51 3.69 -36.21
N THR A 47 13.22 4.08 -37.26
CA THR A 47 14.46 3.43 -37.68
C THR A 47 15.51 3.56 -36.57
N GLY A 48 16.14 2.44 -36.19
CA GLY A 48 17.19 2.41 -35.17
C GLY A 48 16.70 2.03 -33.76
N TYR A 49 15.40 1.82 -33.56
CA TYR A 49 14.89 1.24 -32.33
C TYR A 49 15.31 -0.23 -32.22
N LEU A 50 15.68 -0.65 -31.02
CA LEU A 50 15.93 -2.05 -30.68
C LEU A 50 14.62 -2.75 -30.39
N GLU A 51 14.57 -4.04 -30.71
CA GLU A 51 13.42 -4.90 -30.45
C GLU A 51 13.79 -6.00 -29.45
N LEU A 52 12.88 -6.26 -28.53
CA LEU A 52 12.93 -7.40 -27.63
C LEU A 52 11.52 -7.98 -27.48
N GLN A 53 11.38 -9.28 -27.67
CA GLN A 53 10.11 -9.98 -27.45
C GLN A 53 10.21 -10.85 -26.20
N GLU A 54 9.22 -10.72 -25.32
CA GLU A 54 9.17 -11.47 -24.07
C GLU A 54 7.72 -11.85 -23.75
N ALA A 55 7.46 -13.16 -23.62
CA ALA A 55 6.12 -13.71 -23.31
C ALA A 55 4.97 -13.26 -24.24
N GLY A 56 5.23 -12.77 -25.45
CA GLY A 56 4.20 -12.22 -26.36
C GLY A 56 4.02 -10.70 -26.25
N LEU A 57 4.80 -10.02 -25.41
CA LEU A 57 4.96 -8.56 -25.44
C LEU A 57 6.13 -8.20 -26.35
N THR A 58 5.95 -7.19 -27.20
CA THR A 58 7.00 -6.66 -28.08
C THR A 58 7.45 -5.31 -27.56
N PHE A 59 8.68 -5.21 -27.07
CA PHE A 59 9.31 -3.97 -26.65
C PHE A 59 10.12 -3.40 -27.82
N ALA A 60 9.70 -2.25 -28.34
CA ALA A 60 10.44 -1.48 -29.33
C ALA A 60 10.94 -0.19 -28.66
N TYR A 61 12.26 0.01 -28.56
CA TYR A 61 12.77 1.11 -27.74
C TYR A 61 14.03 1.76 -28.32
N HIS A 62 14.21 3.04 -28.05
CA HIS A 62 15.43 3.75 -28.43
C HIS A 62 16.65 3.10 -27.73
N PRO A 63 17.83 2.97 -28.38
CA PRO A 63 18.99 2.29 -27.79
C PRO A 63 19.40 2.78 -26.40
N SER A 64 19.24 4.06 -26.09
CA SER A 64 19.50 4.63 -24.75
C SER A 64 18.61 4.08 -23.64
N ALA A 65 17.47 3.46 -23.98
CA ALA A 65 16.53 2.87 -23.04
C ALA A 65 16.85 1.43 -22.66
N HIS A 66 17.87 0.80 -23.27
CA HIS A 66 18.13 -0.64 -23.16
C HIS A 66 18.14 -1.17 -21.73
N GLU A 67 18.97 -0.59 -20.86
CA GLU A 67 19.12 -1.03 -19.47
C GLU A 67 17.83 -0.83 -18.67
N ARG A 68 17.14 0.31 -18.85
CA ARG A 68 15.91 0.63 -18.10
C ARG A 68 14.73 -0.23 -18.53
N VAL A 69 14.60 -0.51 -19.83
CA VAL A 69 13.59 -1.44 -20.34
C VAL A 69 13.85 -2.83 -19.81
N ARG A 70 15.09 -3.33 -19.91
CA ARG A 70 15.47 -4.66 -19.39
C ARG A 70 15.19 -4.78 -17.89
N ALA A 71 15.49 -3.75 -17.11
CA ALA A 71 15.22 -3.72 -15.68
C ALA A 71 13.71 -3.71 -15.34
N ALA A 72 12.86 -3.14 -16.20
CA ALA A 72 11.41 -3.07 -15.99
C ALA A 72 10.67 -4.37 -16.35
N ILE A 73 11.21 -5.21 -17.25
CA ILE A 73 10.56 -6.44 -17.74
C ILE A 73 10.04 -7.34 -16.60
N PRO A 74 10.80 -7.65 -15.54
CA PRO A 74 10.28 -8.48 -14.45
C PRO A 74 9.05 -7.90 -13.77
N ALA A 75 8.97 -6.57 -13.61
CA ALA A 75 7.80 -5.91 -13.05
C ALA A 75 6.61 -6.00 -14.02
N VAL A 76 6.83 -5.74 -15.31
CA VAL A 76 5.82 -5.87 -16.37
C VAL A 76 5.24 -7.29 -16.43
N LEU A 77 6.07 -8.33 -16.41
CA LEU A 77 5.61 -9.72 -16.46
C LEU A 77 4.85 -10.14 -15.20
N ARG A 78 5.30 -9.70 -14.01
CA ARG A 78 4.55 -9.92 -12.76
C ARG A 78 3.18 -9.24 -12.80
N ALA A 79 3.14 -7.99 -13.27
CA ALA A 79 1.90 -7.24 -13.39
C ALA A 79 0.94 -7.90 -14.38
N ARG A 80 1.41 -8.32 -15.57
CA ARG A 80 0.57 -9.04 -16.54
C ARG A 80 -0.03 -10.32 -15.97
N LYS A 81 0.78 -11.13 -15.27
CA LYS A 81 0.29 -12.34 -14.60
C LYS A 81 -0.79 -11.99 -13.58
N ALA A 82 -0.54 -10.98 -12.74
CA ALA A 82 -1.52 -10.51 -11.76
C ALA A 82 -2.81 -10.02 -12.41
N MET A 83 -2.74 -9.24 -13.50
CA MET A 83 -3.94 -8.79 -14.23
C MET A 83 -4.78 -9.97 -14.70
N GLY A 84 -4.18 -11.02 -15.26
CA GLY A 84 -4.91 -12.22 -15.68
C GLY A 84 -5.62 -12.92 -14.51
N GLU A 85 -4.94 -13.03 -13.37
CA GLU A 85 -5.50 -13.63 -12.15
C GLU A 85 -6.61 -12.77 -11.50
N LEU A 86 -6.50 -11.44 -11.56
CA LEU A 86 -7.45 -10.50 -10.98
C LEU A 86 -8.71 -10.34 -11.85
N LEU A 87 -8.53 -10.35 -13.17
CA LEU A 87 -9.61 -10.23 -14.16
C LEU A 87 -10.28 -11.58 -14.48
N GLY A 88 -9.68 -12.70 -14.05
CA GLY A 88 -10.22 -14.04 -14.22
C GLY A 88 -10.15 -14.57 -15.65
N ARG A 89 -9.28 -14.00 -16.49
CA ARG A 89 -9.12 -14.35 -17.91
C ARG A 89 -7.74 -13.94 -18.41
N GLU A 90 -7.28 -14.60 -19.47
CA GLU A 90 -6.04 -14.18 -20.14
C GLU A 90 -6.25 -12.84 -20.86
N VAL A 91 -5.28 -11.94 -20.68
CA VAL A 91 -5.24 -10.58 -21.23
C VAL A 91 -3.82 -10.28 -21.70
N LEU A 92 -3.68 -9.23 -22.51
CA LEU A 92 -2.40 -8.76 -23.05
C LEU A 92 -1.70 -9.83 -23.89
N GLY A 93 -2.47 -10.53 -24.75
CA GLY A 93 -1.96 -11.65 -25.54
C GLY A 93 -0.84 -11.25 -26.52
N ALA A 94 -0.99 -10.11 -27.19
CA ALA A 94 0.01 -9.53 -28.08
C ALA A 94 -0.06 -8.00 -27.98
N VAL A 95 0.87 -7.39 -27.26
CA VAL A 95 0.90 -5.93 -27.03
C VAL A 95 2.28 -5.39 -27.41
N GLU A 96 2.29 -4.29 -28.16
CA GLU A 96 3.50 -3.56 -28.49
C GLU A 96 3.72 -2.45 -27.45
N ILE A 97 4.95 -2.32 -26.96
CA ILE A 97 5.37 -1.31 -25.99
C ILE A 97 6.49 -0.51 -26.65
N ARG A 98 6.27 0.78 -26.90
CA ARG A 98 7.25 1.68 -27.51
C ARG A 98 7.83 2.64 -26.46
N VAL A 99 9.17 2.68 -26.36
CA VAL A 99 9.87 3.53 -25.40
C VAL A 99 10.82 4.50 -26.11
N ALA A 100 10.46 5.78 -26.08
CA ALA A 100 11.27 6.88 -26.58
C ALA A 100 12.41 7.27 -25.63
N ALA A 101 13.44 7.93 -26.17
CA ALA A 101 14.49 8.53 -25.36
C ALA A 101 13.98 9.78 -24.63
N VAL A 102 13.25 10.64 -25.34
CA VAL A 102 12.75 11.92 -24.83
C VAL A 102 11.22 12.01 -24.95
N PRO A 103 10.55 12.76 -24.05
CA PRO A 103 9.09 12.86 -24.06
C PRO A 103 8.49 13.38 -25.38
N GLU A 104 9.18 14.28 -26.05
CA GLU A 104 8.72 14.91 -27.30
C GLU A 104 8.60 13.91 -28.46
N GLU A 105 9.32 12.78 -28.41
CA GLU A 105 9.23 11.72 -29.41
C GLU A 105 7.95 10.88 -29.27
N VAL A 106 7.32 10.86 -28.10
CA VAL A 106 6.13 10.01 -27.81
C VAL A 106 5.00 10.26 -28.81
N ARG A 107 4.81 11.52 -29.23
CA ARG A 107 3.80 11.92 -30.22
C ARG A 107 3.96 11.26 -31.59
N SER A 108 5.18 10.82 -31.91
CA SER A 108 5.47 10.13 -33.18
C SER A 108 5.31 8.60 -33.08
N LEU A 109 5.12 8.07 -31.87
CA LEU A 109 5.07 6.63 -31.62
C LEU A 109 3.66 6.06 -31.64
N GLY A 110 2.62 6.88 -31.45
CA GLY A 110 1.22 6.47 -31.35
C GLY A 110 0.32 7.14 -32.39
N PRO A 111 -0.93 6.68 -32.53
CA PRO A 111 -1.89 7.16 -33.52
C PRO A 111 -2.55 8.52 -33.16
N MET A 112 -1.89 9.38 -32.39
CA MET A 112 -2.42 10.69 -31.99
C MET A 112 -1.37 11.79 -32.08
N GLU A 113 -1.77 12.96 -32.58
CA GLU A 113 -0.91 14.16 -32.65
C GLU A 113 -0.80 14.88 -31.29
N ASP A 114 -1.89 14.90 -30.51
CA ASP A 114 -1.95 15.55 -29.20
C ASP A 114 -1.72 14.53 -28.08
N VAL A 115 -0.47 14.43 -27.63
CA VAL A 115 -0.11 13.66 -26.44
C VAL A 115 -0.36 14.52 -25.21
N PRO A 116 -1.20 14.07 -24.25
CA PRO A 116 -1.33 14.75 -22.98
C PRO A 116 0.04 14.80 -22.28
N GLY A 117 0.62 15.99 -22.16
CA GLY A 117 1.97 16.21 -21.60
C GLY A 117 2.08 15.91 -20.10
N TYR A 118 1.14 15.19 -19.51
CA TYR A 118 1.11 14.84 -18.11
C TYR A 118 1.10 13.34 -17.83
N ALA A 119 0.79 12.51 -18.83
CA ALA A 119 0.74 11.07 -18.68
C ALA A 119 2.15 10.46 -18.81
N PRO A 120 2.65 9.70 -17.82
CA PRO A 120 3.96 9.05 -17.90
C PRO A 120 4.05 8.00 -19.03
N ALA A 121 2.93 7.38 -19.36
CA ALA A 121 2.77 6.45 -20.46
C ALA A 121 1.35 6.60 -21.03
N LEU A 122 1.14 6.24 -22.29
CA LEU A 122 -0.16 6.23 -22.94
C LEU A 122 -0.52 4.82 -23.40
N ALA A 123 -1.79 4.46 -23.26
CA ALA A 123 -2.36 3.18 -23.63
C ALA A 123 -3.39 3.34 -24.76
N PHE A 124 -3.16 2.65 -25.87
CA PHE A 124 -4.05 2.57 -27.02
C PHE A 124 -4.62 1.15 -27.12
N SER A 125 -5.66 0.88 -26.35
CA SER A 125 -6.16 -0.50 -26.13
C SER A 125 -6.61 -1.21 -27.40
N LYS A 126 -7.27 -0.50 -28.33
CA LYS A 126 -7.72 -1.09 -29.62
C LYS A 126 -6.54 -1.48 -30.52
N GLN A 127 -5.48 -0.68 -30.48
CA GLN A 127 -4.23 -0.92 -31.22
C GLN A 127 -3.29 -1.89 -30.48
N ARG A 128 -3.62 -2.26 -29.23
CA ARG A 128 -2.75 -3.03 -28.32
C ARG A 128 -1.35 -2.43 -28.26
N LEU A 129 -1.29 -1.11 -28.09
CA LEU A 129 -0.06 -0.33 -28.10
C LEU A 129 0.05 0.48 -26.81
N VAL A 130 1.22 0.44 -26.19
CA VAL A 130 1.61 1.35 -25.11
C VAL A 130 2.79 2.17 -25.57
N VAL A 131 2.78 3.48 -25.33
CA VAL A 131 3.90 4.38 -25.65
C VAL A 131 4.34 5.16 -24.43
N THR A 132 5.64 5.35 -24.25
CA THR A 132 6.22 6.12 -23.13
C THR A 132 7.62 6.64 -23.50
N SER A 133 8.25 7.39 -22.61
CA SER A 133 9.61 7.90 -22.73
C SER A 133 10.41 7.70 -21.45
N LEU A 134 11.74 7.70 -21.58
CA LEU A 134 12.65 7.67 -20.43
C LEU A 134 12.55 8.93 -19.55
N GLY A 135 12.27 10.08 -20.16
CA GLY A 135 12.05 11.35 -19.48
C GLY A 135 10.58 11.56 -19.10
N SER A 136 10.33 12.50 -18.19
CA SER A 136 9.00 12.93 -17.77
C SER A 136 8.78 14.41 -18.13
N HIS A 137 7.55 14.76 -18.50
CA HIS A 137 7.15 16.16 -18.67
C HIS A 137 6.80 16.85 -17.33
N ARG A 138 6.52 16.08 -16.26
CA ARG A 138 6.08 16.59 -14.95
C ARG A 138 7.22 16.79 -13.95
N SER A 139 8.32 16.06 -14.12
CA SER A 139 9.40 16.00 -13.14
C SER A 139 10.75 15.97 -13.84
N LEU A 140 11.77 16.46 -13.14
CA LEU A 140 13.17 16.25 -13.51
C LEU A 140 13.59 14.80 -13.26
N GLU A 141 12.84 14.05 -12.46
CA GLU A 141 13.06 12.63 -12.26
C GLU A 141 12.64 11.84 -13.50
N PRO A 142 13.46 10.86 -13.93
CA PRO A 142 13.11 10.00 -15.05
C PRO A 142 11.87 9.15 -14.76
N THR A 143 11.11 8.82 -15.80
CA THR A 143 9.91 7.98 -15.69
C THR A 143 10.21 6.59 -15.14
N ASP A 144 9.60 6.18 -14.04
CA ASP A 144 9.76 4.82 -13.54
C ASP A 144 8.99 3.84 -14.45
N LEU A 145 9.71 3.20 -15.38
CA LEU A 145 9.13 2.23 -16.32
C LEU A 145 8.58 0.99 -15.61
N ALA A 146 9.09 0.64 -14.41
CA ALA A 146 8.57 -0.48 -13.64
C ALA A 146 7.19 -0.19 -13.03
N VAL A 147 6.74 1.06 -13.08
CA VAL A 147 5.44 1.53 -12.58
C VAL A 147 4.55 1.99 -13.74
N ALA A 148 5.07 2.86 -14.61
CA ALA A 148 4.33 3.45 -15.73
C ALA A 148 3.85 2.41 -16.76
N LEU A 149 4.68 1.39 -17.06
CA LEU A 149 4.29 0.34 -18.01
C LEU A 149 3.19 -0.56 -17.45
N PRO A 150 3.28 -1.11 -16.22
CA PRO A 150 2.15 -1.80 -15.59
C PRO A 150 0.85 -0.99 -15.54
N HIS A 151 0.92 0.33 -15.27
CA HIS A 151 -0.26 1.19 -15.28
C HIS A 151 -0.92 1.22 -16.65
N ALA A 152 -0.16 1.60 -17.69
CA ALA A 152 -0.70 1.68 -19.05
C ALA A 152 -1.21 0.32 -19.56
N LEU A 153 -0.51 -0.77 -19.24
CA LEU A 153 -0.95 -2.12 -19.57
C LEU A 153 -2.23 -2.54 -18.84
N ALA A 154 -2.48 -2.04 -17.63
CA ALA A 154 -3.70 -2.33 -16.90
C ALA A 154 -4.94 -1.73 -17.58
N HIS A 155 -4.81 -0.55 -18.20
CA HIS A 155 -5.88 0.02 -19.04
C HIS A 155 -6.20 -0.88 -20.24
N VAL A 156 -5.16 -1.34 -20.96
CA VAL A 156 -5.33 -2.27 -22.09
C VAL A 156 -5.98 -3.57 -21.61
N ALA A 157 -5.51 -4.14 -20.49
CA ALA A 157 -6.02 -5.38 -19.94
C ALA A 157 -7.50 -5.27 -19.52
N LEU A 158 -7.88 -4.18 -18.86
CA LEU A 158 -9.25 -3.94 -18.45
C LEU A 158 -10.17 -3.75 -19.67
N ASP A 159 -9.74 -2.97 -20.66
CA ASP A 159 -10.47 -2.79 -21.92
C ASP A 159 -10.65 -4.13 -22.66
N GLU A 160 -9.62 -4.96 -22.74
CA GLU A 160 -9.72 -6.30 -23.34
C GLU A 160 -10.69 -7.20 -22.57
N ALA A 161 -10.65 -7.17 -21.24
CA ALA A 161 -11.56 -7.93 -20.40
C ALA A 161 -13.02 -7.54 -20.65
N LEU A 162 -13.28 -6.24 -20.80
CA LEU A 162 -14.59 -5.66 -21.06
C LEU A 162 -15.03 -5.70 -22.52
N ASP A 163 -14.24 -6.26 -23.45
CA ASP A 163 -14.53 -6.18 -24.90
C ASP A 163 -14.68 -4.75 -25.41
N HIS A 164 -13.88 -3.84 -24.85
CA HIS A 164 -13.94 -2.40 -25.08
C HIS A 164 -15.30 -1.76 -24.77
N LYS A 165 -16.16 -2.45 -23.99
CA LYS A 165 -17.36 -1.85 -23.41
C LYS A 165 -16.96 -0.81 -22.34
N PRO A 166 -17.75 0.24 -22.14
CA PRO A 166 -17.40 1.25 -21.18
C PRO A 166 -17.36 0.76 -19.74
N ALA A 167 -16.42 1.30 -18.98
CA ALA A 167 -16.37 1.22 -17.53
C ALA A 167 -16.27 2.62 -16.91
N PRO A 168 -16.66 2.78 -15.63
CA PRO A 168 -16.49 4.04 -14.92
C PRO A 168 -15.01 4.45 -14.83
N LEU A 169 -14.74 5.75 -14.87
CA LEU A 169 -13.37 6.28 -14.82
C LEU A 169 -12.60 5.81 -13.57
N TRP A 170 -13.28 5.76 -12.42
CA TRP A 170 -12.67 5.30 -11.18
C TRP A 170 -12.18 3.85 -11.25
N LEU A 171 -12.82 3.00 -12.05
CA LEU A 171 -12.40 1.61 -12.20
C LEU A 171 -11.12 1.53 -13.03
N HIS A 172 -11.04 2.27 -14.13
CA HIS A 172 -9.85 2.32 -14.97
C HIS A 172 -8.65 2.83 -14.18
N GLU A 173 -8.73 4.05 -13.65
CA GLU A 173 -7.67 4.69 -12.88
C GLU A 173 -7.31 3.85 -11.64
N GLY A 174 -8.32 3.40 -10.90
CA GLY A 174 -8.12 2.62 -9.68
C GLY A 174 -7.46 1.27 -9.94
N PHE A 175 -7.89 0.54 -10.97
CA PHE A 175 -7.30 -0.75 -11.31
C PHE A 175 -5.85 -0.59 -11.77
N ALA A 176 -5.57 0.40 -12.62
CA ALA A 176 -4.23 0.69 -13.10
C ALA A 176 -3.28 1.09 -11.95
N ALA A 177 -3.72 2.03 -11.11
CA ALA A 177 -3.00 2.47 -9.92
C ALA A 177 -2.75 1.34 -8.90
N HIS A 178 -3.70 0.42 -8.76
CA HIS A 178 -3.59 -0.72 -7.87
C HIS A 178 -2.55 -1.73 -8.37
N VAL A 179 -2.64 -2.13 -9.63
CA VAL A 179 -1.73 -3.13 -10.24
C VAL A 179 -0.31 -2.59 -10.37
N ALA A 180 -0.15 -1.31 -10.71
CA ALA A 180 1.15 -0.65 -10.82
C ALA A 180 1.84 -0.42 -9.47
N GLY A 181 1.10 -0.47 -8.35
CA GLY A 181 1.66 -0.23 -7.02
C GLY A 181 2.08 1.22 -6.75
N GLU A 182 1.64 2.16 -7.59
CA GLU A 182 2.00 3.59 -7.55
C GLU A 182 1.85 4.23 -6.18
N ALA A 183 2.83 5.02 -5.73
CA ALA A 183 2.70 5.87 -4.54
C ALA A 183 1.99 5.20 -3.33
N SER A 184 2.16 3.88 -3.13
CA SER A 184 1.27 3.08 -2.28
C SER A 184 1.24 3.56 -0.83
N ALA A 185 2.39 3.97 -0.29
CA ALA A 185 2.52 4.57 1.04
C ALA A 185 1.81 5.93 1.15
N ILE A 186 1.96 6.80 0.16
CA ILE A 186 1.32 8.12 0.12
C ILE A 186 -0.21 7.96 0.06
N ARG A 187 -0.70 7.06 -0.80
CA ARG A 187 -2.14 6.77 -0.89
C ARG A 187 -2.68 6.19 0.42
N ALA A 188 -1.95 5.26 1.04
CA ALA A 188 -2.31 4.70 2.35
C ALA A 188 -2.42 5.81 3.42
N GLN A 189 -1.48 6.75 3.45
CA GLN A 189 -1.52 7.90 4.34
C GLN A 189 -2.72 8.82 4.05
N ALA A 190 -3.00 9.11 2.78
CA ALA A 190 -4.13 9.94 2.38
C ALA A 190 -5.47 9.31 2.81
N LEU A 191 -5.63 8.00 2.63
CA LEU A 191 -6.81 7.23 3.03
C LEU A 191 -6.98 7.18 4.55
N LEU A 192 -5.89 6.98 5.31
CA LEU A 192 -5.91 7.01 6.77
C LEU A 192 -6.43 8.35 7.28
N LEU A 193 -5.84 9.45 6.81
CA LEU A 193 -6.26 10.80 7.20
C LEU A 193 -7.70 11.07 6.78
N ALA A 194 -8.12 10.63 5.60
CA ALA A 194 -9.47 10.82 5.10
C ALA A 194 -10.52 10.06 5.91
N THR A 195 -10.18 8.84 6.34
CA THR A 195 -11.02 8.00 7.17
C THR A 195 -11.22 8.63 8.55
N LEU A 196 -10.14 9.13 9.17
CA LEU A 196 -10.21 9.84 10.46
C LEU A 196 -11.07 11.11 10.39
N GLN A 197 -10.94 11.86 9.29
CA GLN A 197 -11.66 13.11 9.08
C GLN A 197 -13.06 12.92 8.49
N ARG A 198 -13.49 11.68 8.21
CA ARG A 198 -14.78 11.34 7.56
C ARG A 198 -15.02 12.09 6.23
N ARG A 199 -13.95 12.31 5.46
CA ARG A 199 -13.98 13.05 4.18
C ARG A 199 -13.93 12.15 2.94
N LEU A 200 -14.28 10.87 3.09
CA LEU A 200 -14.28 9.92 1.97
C LEU A 200 -15.43 10.22 1.01
N HIS A 201 -15.12 10.31 -0.28
CA HIS A 201 -16.11 10.39 -1.36
C HIS A 201 -16.95 9.10 -1.40
N GLY A 202 -18.24 9.21 -1.72
CA GLY A 202 -19.06 8.04 -2.07
C GLY A 202 -18.69 7.51 -3.46
N ILE A 203 -18.98 6.24 -3.75
CA ILE A 203 -18.61 5.63 -5.05
C ILE A 203 -19.22 6.41 -6.22
N ALA A 204 -20.51 6.77 -6.10
CA ALA A 204 -21.22 7.55 -7.12
C ALA A 204 -20.65 8.97 -7.34
N ALA A 205 -19.93 9.52 -6.35
CA ALA A 205 -19.30 10.83 -6.43
C ALA A 205 -17.81 10.76 -6.78
N LEU A 206 -17.25 9.55 -6.90
CA LEU A 206 -15.82 9.33 -7.08
C LEU A 206 -15.34 9.75 -8.47
N GLU A 207 -16.19 9.56 -9.48
CA GLU A 207 -15.91 9.95 -10.86
C GLU A 207 -15.71 11.46 -11.00
N GLY A 208 -16.56 12.27 -10.35
CA GLY A 208 -16.41 13.73 -10.33
C GLY A 208 -15.16 14.23 -9.57
N GLY A 209 -14.48 13.36 -8.83
CA GLY A 209 -13.25 13.66 -8.09
C GLY A 209 -11.96 13.33 -8.84
N LEU A 210 -12.03 12.81 -10.07
CA LEU A 210 -10.90 12.44 -10.93
C LEU A 210 -10.74 13.43 -12.09
N PRO A 211 -10.31 14.69 -11.85
CA PRO A 211 -9.97 15.59 -12.94
C PRO A 211 -8.72 15.11 -13.69
N ALA A 212 -8.58 15.56 -14.93
CA ALA A 212 -7.51 15.19 -15.86
C ALA A 212 -6.08 15.36 -15.33
N ASP A 213 -5.90 16.31 -14.43
CA ASP A 213 -4.63 16.75 -13.87
C ASP A 213 -4.48 16.38 -12.39
N ALA A 214 -5.40 15.56 -11.84
CA ALA A 214 -5.33 15.14 -10.46
C ALA A 214 -3.93 14.55 -10.16
N PRO A 215 -3.19 15.09 -9.18
CA PRO A 215 -1.94 14.47 -8.77
C PRO A 215 -2.24 13.09 -8.18
N GLU A 216 -1.29 12.16 -8.27
CA GLU A 216 -1.39 10.80 -7.69
C GLU A 216 -1.67 10.81 -6.17
N THR A 217 -1.43 11.96 -5.52
CA THR A 217 -1.74 12.26 -4.12
C THR A 217 -3.22 12.59 -3.88
N SER A 218 -4.03 12.70 -4.93
CA SER A 218 -5.46 12.99 -4.85
C SER A 218 -6.17 11.92 -4.03
N LEU A 219 -7.06 12.37 -3.13
CA LEU A 219 -7.87 11.45 -2.34
C LEU A 219 -8.75 10.56 -3.23
N ALA A 220 -9.33 11.12 -4.30
CA ALA A 220 -10.17 10.35 -5.20
C ALA A 220 -9.38 9.23 -5.90
N TYR A 221 -8.16 9.53 -6.34
CA TYR A 221 -7.25 8.53 -6.92
C TYR A 221 -6.88 7.43 -5.91
N ALA A 222 -6.56 7.83 -4.67
CA ALA A 222 -6.29 6.87 -3.60
C ALA A 222 -7.51 5.99 -3.26
N GLN A 223 -8.71 6.56 -3.25
CA GLN A 223 -9.97 5.82 -3.04
C GLN A 223 -10.27 4.87 -4.20
N ALA A 224 -10.06 5.29 -5.44
CA ALA A 224 -10.24 4.47 -6.63
C ALA A 224 -9.32 3.24 -6.59
N ALA A 225 -8.03 3.44 -6.30
CA ALA A 225 -7.06 2.36 -6.19
C ALA A 225 -7.41 1.36 -5.07
N ASP A 226 -7.85 1.86 -3.91
CA ASP A 226 -8.21 0.99 -2.80
C ASP A 226 -9.55 0.26 -3.00
N LEU A 227 -10.50 0.89 -3.70
CA LEU A 227 -11.75 0.24 -4.10
C LEU A 227 -11.49 -0.86 -5.13
N ALA A 228 -10.64 -0.61 -6.13
CA ALA A 228 -10.23 -1.63 -7.09
C ALA A 228 -9.58 -2.82 -6.37
N ARG A 229 -8.63 -2.57 -5.45
CA ARG A 229 -8.05 -3.60 -4.58
C ARG A 229 -9.13 -4.39 -3.84
N PHE A 230 -10.06 -3.71 -3.17
CA PHE A 230 -11.14 -4.35 -2.43
C PHE A 230 -11.99 -5.28 -3.30
N LEU A 231 -12.31 -4.87 -4.52
CA LEU A 231 -13.08 -5.68 -5.48
C LEU A 231 -12.29 -6.88 -6.00
N THR A 232 -10.99 -6.73 -6.21
CA THR A 232 -10.12 -7.79 -6.75
C THR A 232 -9.57 -8.75 -5.68
N ASP A 233 -9.67 -8.39 -4.40
CA ASP A 233 -9.26 -9.24 -3.28
C ASP A 233 -10.29 -10.32 -2.96
N LYS A 234 -9.83 -11.43 -2.35
CA LYS A 234 -10.75 -12.44 -1.81
C LYS A 234 -11.44 -11.87 -0.56
N PRO A 235 -12.75 -12.10 -0.36
CA PRO A 235 -13.65 -12.98 -1.12
C PRO A 235 -14.38 -12.31 -2.31
N HIS A 236 -14.18 -11.02 -2.58
CA HIS A 236 -14.95 -10.24 -3.55
C HIS A 236 -14.63 -10.53 -5.02
N ARG A 237 -13.43 -11.06 -5.30
CA ARG A 237 -12.93 -11.31 -6.66
C ARG A 237 -13.91 -12.06 -7.56
N SER A 238 -14.58 -13.11 -7.08
CA SER A 238 -15.50 -13.88 -7.93
C SER A 238 -16.69 -13.04 -8.41
N ALA A 239 -17.26 -12.21 -7.54
CA ALA A 239 -18.33 -11.30 -7.88
C ALA A 239 -17.84 -10.19 -8.83
N PHE A 240 -16.61 -9.69 -8.64
CA PHE A 240 -16.00 -8.74 -9.56
C PHE A 240 -15.79 -9.32 -10.96
N VAL A 241 -15.23 -10.54 -11.09
CA VAL A 241 -15.09 -11.23 -12.38
C VAL A 241 -16.45 -11.44 -13.04
N GLY A 242 -17.47 -11.87 -12.28
CA GLY A 242 -18.83 -11.99 -12.82
C GLY A 242 -19.42 -10.65 -13.28
N ALA A 243 -19.06 -9.53 -12.63
CA ALA A 243 -19.47 -8.19 -13.07
C ALA A 243 -18.81 -7.82 -14.41
N LEU A 244 -17.52 -8.13 -14.57
CA LEU A 244 -16.80 -7.94 -15.83
C LEU A 244 -17.44 -8.75 -16.97
N ASP A 245 -17.82 -10.01 -16.74
CA ASP A 245 -18.44 -10.87 -17.76
C ASP A 245 -19.80 -10.32 -18.23
N ARG A 246 -20.59 -9.78 -17.31
CA ARG A 246 -21.87 -9.15 -17.63
C ARG A 246 -21.69 -7.80 -18.32
N ALA A 247 -20.74 -7.00 -17.87
CA ALA A 247 -20.40 -5.72 -18.49
C ALA A 247 -19.87 -5.91 -19.92
N ARG A 248 -19.02 -6.93 -20.12
CA ARG A 248 -18.55 -7.39 -21.43
C ARG A 248 -19.72 -7.73 -22.37
N SER A 249 -20.79 -8.30 -21.83
CA SER A 249 -22.01 -8.64 -22.57
C SER A 249 -22.93 -7.45 -22.86
N GLY A 250 -22.55 -6.23 -22.43
CA GLY A 250 -23.24 -4.98 -22.71
C GLY A 250 -24.09 -4.42 -21.56
N GLU A 251 -24.09 -5.06 -20.40
CA GLU A 251 -24.76 -4.50 -19.21
C GLU A 251 -23.96 -3.32 -18.63
N PRO A 252 -24.60 -2.23 -18.16
CA PRO A 252 -23.88 -1.16 -17.48
C PRO A 252 -23.11 -1.69 -16.25
N PHE A 253 -21.81 -1.37 -16.14
CA PHE A 253 -20.92 -1.97 -15.14
C PHE A 253 -21.44 -1.88 -13.70
N GLU A 254 -22.04 -0.75 -13.30
CA GLU A 254 -22.57 -0.60 -11.94
C GLU A 254 -23.76 -1.54 -11.65
N GLN A 255 -24.61 -1.78 -12.66
CA GLN A 255 -25.72 -2.73 -12.55
C GLN A 255 -25.19 -4.16 -12.48
N ALA A 256 -24.21 -4.48 -13.32
CA ALA A 256 -23.53 -5.76 -13.32
C ALA A 256 -22.89 -6.04 -11.95
N LEU A 257 -22.18 -5.05 -11.38
CA LEU A 257 -21.52 -5.11 -10.09
C LEU A 257 -22.50 -5.32 -8.94
N ALA A 258 -23.59 -4.55 -8.91
CA ALA A 258 -24.61 -4.68 -7.88
C ALA A 258 -25.26 -6.06 -7.88
N ALA A 259 -25.59 -6.58 -9.07
CA ALA A 259 -26.28 -7.86 -9.16
C ALA A 259 -25.34 -9.07 -8.95
N THR A 260 -24.04 -9.01 -9.27
CA THR A 260 -23.11 -10.09 -8.90
C THR A 260 -22.70 -10.10 -7.43
N HIS A 261 -22.75 -8.94 -6.77
CA HIS A 261 -22.56 -8.83 -5.32
C HIS A 261 -23.84 -9.09 -4.52
N GLU A 262 -24.97 -9.31 -5.20
CA GLU A 262 -26.31 -9.43 -4.62
C GLU A 262 -26.61 -8.30 -3.62
N ALA A 263 -26.11 -7.10 -3.93
CA ALA A 263 -26.11 -5.98 -3.01
C ALA A 263 -26.13 -4.66 -3.79
N PRO A 264 -26.92 -3.65 -3.35
CA PRO A 264 -26.86 -2.33 -3.95
C PRO A 264 -25.47 -1.70 -3.73
N LEU A 265 -25.09 -0.79 -4.63
CA LEU A 265 -23.78 -0.12 -4.59
C LEU A 265 -23.47 0.52 -3.22
N ALA A 266 -24.47 1.09 -2.55
CA ALA A 266 -24.34 1.65 -1.20
C ALA A 266 -23.93 0.62 -0.13
N GLN A 267 -24.33 -0.64 -0.27
CA GLN A 267 -23.92 -1.72 0.63
C GLN A 267 -22.50 -2.19 0.31
N ILE A 268 -22.11 -2.24 -0.97
CA ILE A 268 -20.72 -2.50 -1.38
C ILE A 268 -19.80 -1.41 -0.81
N GLU A 269 -20.19 -0.14 -0.96
CA GLU A 269 -19.46 1.00 -0.40
C GLU A 269 -19.28 0.88 1.12
N ARG A 270 -20.34 0.52 1.85
CA ARG A 270 -20.26 0.33 3.29
C ARG A 270 -19.26 -0.77 3.66
N LYS A 271 -19.32 -1.93 3.00
CA LYS A 271 -18.39 -3.05 3.23
C LYS A 271 -16.94 -2.65 2.95
N TRP A 272 -16.72 -1.90 1.86
CA TRP A 272 -15.40 -1.35 1.51
C TRP A 272 -14.90 -0.37 2.58
N ARG A 273 -15.73 0.58 3.03
CA ARG A 273 -15.37 1.53 4.10
C ARG A 273 -15.06 0.84 5.43
N GLU A 274 -15.78 -0.22 5.78
CA GLU A 274 -15.49 -1.04 6.95
C GLU A 274 -14.13 -1.76 6.80
N ASP A 275 -13.82 -2.28 5.62
CA ASP A 275 -12.50 -2.87 5.32
C ASP A 275 -11.37 -1.84 5.44
N LEU A 276 -11.57 -0.65 4.86
CA LEU A 276 -10.65 0.47 4.97
C LEU A 276 -10.42 0.86 6.44
N ALA A 277 -11.49 0.99 7.23
CA ALA A 277 -11.41 1.31 8.64
C ALA A 277 -10.71 0.21 9.45
N ARG A 278 -10.85 -1.07 9.09
CA ARG A 278 -10.09 -2.16 9.75
C ARG A 278 -8.59 -2.09 9.44
N ARG A 279 -8.23 -1.87 8.17
CA ARG A 279 -6.83 -1.81 7.73
C ARG A 279 -6.09 -0.56 8.22
N TYR A 280 -6.78 0.56 8.39
CA TYR A 280 -6.14 1.82 8.77
C TYR A 280 -6.51 2.30 10.19
N GLY A 281 -7.59 1.79 10.78
CA GLY A 281 -8.10 2.25 12.08
C GLY A 281 -7.33 1.74 13.31
N PHE A 282 -6.45 0.74 13.17
CA PHE A 282 -5.65 0.25 14.31
C PHE A 282 -4.51 1.22 14.68
N LEU A 283 -3.94 1.94 13.71
CA LEU A 283 -2.78 2.79 13.91
C LEU A 283 -3.05 3.98 14.85
N PRO A 284 -4.17 4.72 14.72
CA PRO A 284 -4.53 5.77 15.68
C PRO A 284 -4.75 5.25 17.11
N VAL A 285 -5.37 4.08 17.27
CA VAL A 285 -5.59 3.45 18.58
C VAL A 285 -4.25 3.08 19.22
N PHE A 286 -3.33 2.51 18.45
CA PHE A 286 -2.00 2.17 18.90
C PHE A 286 -1.18 3.41 19.29
N LEU A 287 -1.20 4.47 18.46
CA LEU A 287 -0.53 5.73 18.74
C LEU A 287 -1.12 6.46 19.96
N ALA A 288 -2.44 6.41 20.16
CA ALA A 288 -3.07 6.93 21.37
C ALA A 288 -2.58 6.20 22.62
N GLY A 289 -2.43 4.87 22.56
CA GLY A 289 -1.84 4.08 23.63
C GLY A 289 -0.41 4.52 23.98
N ILE A 290 0.44 4.73 22.96
CA ILE A 290 1.80 5.27 23.16
C ILE A 290 1.75 6.68 23.76
N GLY A 291 0.85 7.54 23.28
CA GLY A 291 0.67 8.91 23.77
C GLY A 291 0.31 8.96 25.25
N VAL A 292 -0.54 8.04 25.73
CA VAL A 292 -0.87 7.92 27.16
C VAL A 292 0.38 7.59 27.98
N TRP A 293 1.18 6.61 27.54
CA TRP A 293 2.42 6.25 28.24
C TRP A 293 3.47 7.36 28.20
N ALA A 294 3.61 8.05 27.06
CA ALA A 294 4.50 9.21 26.92
C ALA A 294 4.07 10.36 27.84
N LEU A 295 2.76 10.61 27.96
CA LEU A 295 2.22 11.60 28.88
C LEU A 295 2.48 11.20 30.34
N CYS A 296 2.26 9.93 30.71
CA CYS A 296 2.61 9.43 32.04
C CYS A 296 4.10 9.60 32.35
N ALA A 297 4.97 9.25 31.41
CA ALA A 297 6.42 9.43 31.54
C ALA A 297 6.80 10.91 31.70
N LEU A 298 6.18 11.80 30.92
CA LEU A 298 6.37 13.24 31.02
C LEU A 298 5.94 13.79 32.39
N VAL A 299 4.76 13.38 32.90
CA VAL A 299 4.27 13.78 34.22
C VAL A 299 5.22 13.32 35.32
N LEU A 300 5.68 12.06 35.28
CA LEU A 300 6.65 11.53 36.24
C LEU A 300 8.00 12.25 36.17
N PHE A 301 8.48 12.55 34.96
CA PHE A 301 9.71 13.30 34.74
C PHE A 301 9.61 14.72 35.32
N VAL A 302 8.53 15.45 34.99
CA VAL A 302 8.27 16.79 35.52
C VAL A 302 8.19 16.76 37.05
N ARG A 303 7.46 15.80 37.63
CA ARG A 303 7.36 15.64 39.09
C ARG A 303 8.73 15.45 39.73
N ARG A 304 9.58 14.58 39.17
CA ARG A 304 10.94 14.33 39.65
C ARG A 304 11.85 15.57 39.56
N VAL A 305 11.71 16.38 38.51
CA VAL A 305 12.45 17.66 38.39
C VAL A 305 12.02 18.64 39.48
N PHE A 306 10.72 18.77 39.74
CA PHE A 306 10.21 19.63 40.82
C PHE A 306 10.62 19.14 42.21
N GLU A 307 10.58 17.83 42.48
CA GLU A 307 11.07 17.25 43.74
C GLU A 307 12.56 17.52 43.97
N ARG A 308 13.40 17.34 42.93
CA ARG A 308 14.85 17.63 43.01
C ARG A 308 15.14 19.11 43.26
N ARG A 309 14.36 20.01 42.64
CA ARG A 309 14.48 21.47 42.88
C ARG A 309 14.08 21.86 44.31
N ARG A 310 13.09 21.19 44.91
CA ARG A 310 12.70 21.42 46.32
C ARG A 310 13.72 20.87 47.32
N ALA A 311 14.32 19.70 47.03
CA ALA A 311 15.31 19.06 47.89
C ALA A 311 16.65 19.84 47.95
N GLY A 312 17.00 20.58 46.90
CA GLY A 312 18.18 21.46 46.88
C GLY A 312 18.09 22.70 47.80
N THR A 313 16.94 22.95 48.44
CA THR A 313 16.74 24.10 49.34
C THR A 313 16.82 23.72 50.82
N THR A 314 17.00 22.45 51.17
CA THR A 314 17.15 22.00 52.57
C THR A 314 18.64 21.88 52.93
N MET A 315 19.19 22.93 53.54
CA MET A 315 20.51 22.93 54.18
C MET A 315 20.63 21.79 55.21
N PRO A 316 21.68 20.93 55.17
CA PRO A 316 21.85 19.87 56.17
C PRO A 316 22.19 20.43 57.56
N ALA A 317 21.50 19.93 58.59
CA ALA A 317 21.73 20.28 60.00
C ALA A 317 23.06 19.70 60.55
N PRO A 318 23.75 20.39 61.48
CA PRO A 318 25.07 19.98 61.96
C PRO A 318 25.04 18.68 62.78
N ARG A 319 25.98 17.78 62.47
CA ARG A 319 26.11 16.41 63.02
C ARG A 319 26.73 16.44 64.43
N LYS A 320 26.05 15.87 65.43
CA LYS A 320 26.59 15.63 66.80
C LYS A 320 27.38 14.32 66.83
N GLU A 321 28.57 14.32 67.44
CA GLU A 321 29.43 13.13 67.60
C GLU A 321 28.92 12.18 68.70
N PRO A 322 29.03 10.83 68.56
CA PRO A 322 28.57 9.86 69.57
C PRO A 322 29.67 9.43 70.57
N ARG A 323 29.28 9.21 71.83
CA ARG A 323 30.11 8.67 72.94
C ARG A 323 29.85 7.15 73.11
N PRO A 324 30.88 6.29 73.24
CA PRO A 324 30.70 4.83 73.35
C PRO A 324 30.33 4.32 74.77
N LEU A 325 29.59 3.20 74.86
CA LEU A 325 29.21 2.47 76.09
C LEU A 325 29.66 0.98 76.06
N PRO A 326 29.81 0.28 77.21
CA PRO A 326 30.52 -1.02 77.35
C PRO A 326 29.61 -2.28 77.35
N MET A 327 30.20 -3.48 77.13
CA MET A 327 29.52 -4.81 77.04
C MET A 327 29.51 -5.64 78.35
N GLU A 328 28.49 -6.50 78.52
CA GLU A 328 28.28 -7.48 79.62
C GLU A 328 28.26 -8.98 79.13
N PRO A 329 28.42 -10.01 80.03
CA PRO A 329 28.95 -11.36 79.74
C PRO A 329 27.93 -12.56 79.63
N PRO A 330 28.37 -13.82 79.35
CA PRO A 330 27.53 -14.93 78.81
C PRO A 330 27.10 -16.06 79.78
N SER A 331 26.15 -16.93 79.36
CA SER A 331 25.52 -18.03 80.14
C SER A 331 26.01 -19.46 79.77
N ARG A 332 25.88 -20.41 80.72
CA ARG A 332 26.50 -21.77 80.85
C ARG A 332 25.80 -22.96 80.12
N PRO A 333 26.45 -24.16 80.02
CA PRO A 333 26.13 -25.27 79.10
C PRO A 333 25.43 -26.52 79.71
N LEU A 334 25.00 -27.47 78.86
CA LEU A 334 24.39 -28.78 79.22
C LEU A 334 25.26 -30.01 78.87
N PRO A 335 25.07 -31.20 79.50
CA PRO A 335 26.01 -32.34 79.53
C PRO A 335 25.68 -33.52 78.57
N ARG A 336 26.70 -34.37 78.30
CA ARG A 336 26.69 -35.61 77.47
C ARG A 336 26.61 -36.90 78.31
N PRO A 337 26.23 -38.04 77.71
CA PRO A 337 26.99 -39.28 77.97
C PRO A 337 27.25 -40.21 76.74
N ALA A 338 28.53 -40.61 76.63
CA ALA A 338 29.17 -41.95 76.42
C ALA A 338 28.81 -42.94 75.28
N PRO A 339 29.78 -43.80 74.85
CA PRO A 339 30.09 -44.06 73.44
C PRO A 339 29.97 -45.54 72.97
N ALA A 340 30.06 -45.77 71.66
CA ALA A 340 30.24 -47.07 71.02
C ALA A 340 31.40 -47.01 69.99
N PRO A 341 32.06 -48.15 69.65
CA PRO A 341 33.51 -48.21 69.48
C PRO A 341 34.02 -47.95 68.06
N LEU A 342 35.31 -47.62 68.04
CA LEU A 342 36.21 -47.35 66.91
C LEU A 342 36.31 -48.52 65.93
N LEU A 343 36.16 -48.23 64.63
CA LEU A 343 36.77 -49.01 63.55
C LEU A 343 37.84 -48.13 62.89
N LEU A 344 39.10 -48.46 63.14
CA LEU A 344 40.24 -47.90 62.43
C LEU A 344 40.39 -48.65 61.10
N GLU A 345 40.26 -47.95 59.99
CA GLU A 345 40.84 -48.40 58.73
C GLU A 345 41.90 -47.36 58.31
N ARG A 346 43.15 -47.82 58.37
CA ARG A 346 44.37 -47.06 58.11
C ARG A 346 44.70 -47.24 56.63
N ILE A 347 44.68 -46.15 55.86
CA ILE A 347 45.41 -46.08 54.59
C ILE A 347 46.28 -44.82 54.67
N ASP A 348 47.58 -45.06 54.78
CA ASP A 348 48.66 -44.08 54.68
C ASP A 348 48.77 -43.54 53.25
N GLY A 349 49.15 -42.26 53.15
CA GLY A 349 49.78 -41.75 51.93
C GLY A 349 49.51 -40.29 51.61
N SER A 350 50.17 -39.38 52.35
CA SER A 350 50.69 -38.07 51.89
C SER A 350 49.70 -37.15 51.15
N GLU A 351 49.14 -36.12 51.81
CA GLU A 351 49.71 -34.75 51.90
C GLU A 351 50.17 -34.20 50.53
N ARG A 352 49.76 -33.02 50.05
CA ARG A 352 49.17 -31.85 50.73
C ARG A 352 48.80 -30.83 49.66
N GLU A 353 47.77 -30.02 49.93
CA GLU A 353 47.67 -28.58 49.57
C GLU A 353 47.72 -28.19 48.07
N ASP A 354 47.05 -27.16 47.58
CA ASP A 354 46.14 -26.19 48.16
C ASP A 354 45.44 -25.48 46.99
N LEU A 355 44.27 -24.95 47.30
CA LEU A 355 43.65 -23.73 46.77
C LEU A 355 44.10 -23.17 45.41
N GLY A 356 43.13 -23.05 44.51
CA GLY A 356 42.92 -21.76 43.85
C GLY A 356 42.40 -21.81 42.42
N LYS A 357 41.19 -21.26 42.25
CA LYS A 357 40.63 -20.69 41.01
C LYS A 357 40.27 -21.70 39.92
N THR A 358 39.07 -21.57 39.37
CA THR A 358 38.86 -21.10 37.98
C THR A 358 37.38 -21.19 37.60
N PHE A 359 36.79 -20.02 37.29
CA PHE A 359 35.73 -19.92 36.29
C PHE A 359 36.42 -19.89 34.91
N PRO A 360 35.91 -20.63 33.90
CA PRO A 360 36.24 -20.39 32.50
C PRO A 360 34.98 -19.99 31.69
N PRO A 361 35.11 -19.46 30.46
CA PRO A 361 35.30 -18.03 30.22
C PRO A 361 34.26 -17.45 29.23
N GLU A 362 34.14 -16.12 29.20
CA GLU A 362 33.41 -15.38 28.15
C GLU A 362 34.18 -15.41 26.82
N ALA A 363 33.45 -15.55 25.72
CA ALA A 363 33.96 -15.69 24.36
C ALA A 363 34.60 -14.40 23.83
N GLU A 364 35.82 -14.54 23.29
CA GLU A 364 36.61 -13.46 22.68
C GLU A 364 36.04 -13.05 21.31
N VAL A 365 35.90 -11.74 21.11
CA VAL A 365 35.61 -11.12 19.79
C VAL A 365 36.92 -11.01 19.01
N PRO A 366 37.00 -11.47 17.74
CA PRO A 366 38.24 -11.48 16.98
C PRO A 366 38.72 -10.05 16.64
N LYS A 367 40.01 -9.79 16.87
CA LYS A 367 40.70 -8.54 16.52
C LYS A 367 41.65 -8.80 15.34
N VAL A 368 41.74 -7.85 14.41
CA VAL A 368 42.67 -7.90 13.27
C VAL A 368 43.55 -6.66 13.30
N GLU A 369 44.85 -6.86 13.06
CA GLU A 369 45.88 -5.81 13.04
C GLU A 369 46.05 -5.28 11.62
N HIS A 370 46.00 -3.95 11.45
CA HIS A 370 46.30 -3.28 10.18
C HIS A 370 47.13 -2.03 10.46
N ASP A 371 48.28 -1.89 9.79
CA ASP A 371 49.23 -0.77 9.93
C ASP A 371 49.67 -0.44 11.38
N GLY A 372 49.81 -1.48 12.21
CA GLY A 372 50.36 -1.36 13.57
C GLY A 372 49.37 -0.90 14.64
N ASP A 373 48.09 -0.75 14.28
CA ASP A 373 47.00 -0.45 15.22
C ASP A 373 45.92 -1.56 15.23
N TRP A 374 45.34 -1.79 16.41
CA TRP A 374 44.34 -2.84 16.63
C TRP A 374 42.91 -2.32 16.41
N HIS A 375 42.15 -2.98 15.53
CA HIS A 375 40.75 -2.67 15.28
C HIS A 375 39.83 -3.83 15.71
N THR A 376 38.74 -3.50 16.41
CA THR A 376 37.62 -4.41 16.70
C THR A 376 36.51 -4.20 15.68
N LEU A 377 36.09 -5.27 15.00
CA LEU A 377 34.94 -5.27 14.10
C LEU A 377 33.64 -5.26 14.94
N HIS A 378 32.78 -4.28 14.70
CA HIS A 378 31.40 -4.23 15.24
C HIS A 378 30.40 -4.69 14.19
#